data_AF-Q6LH43-F1
#
_entry.id   AF-Q6LH43-F1
#
_cell.length_a   1.000
_cell.length_b   1.000
_cell.length_c   1.000
_cell.angle_alpha   90.00
_cell.angle_beta   90.00
_cell.angle_gamma   90.00
#
_symmetry.space_group_name_H-M   'P 1'
#
loop_
_entity.id
_entity.type
_entity.pdbx_description
1 polymer ?
#
loop_
_entity_poly.entity_id
_entity_poly.type
_entity_poly.pdbx_seq_one_letter_code
_entity_poly.pdbx_strand_id
1 'polypeptide(L)'
;MCRYLWLWDLENGMELAKASAAGLAEMFLPALLMKDADIISRFSAGVVCVSSILFFSASIPCILSTRIPLNIGQLVIVWFIRTFLSLMLAIPTALLIFS
;
A
#
# COMPACT_ATOMS: atom_id res chain seq x y z
N MET A 1 -2.40 2.04 11.11
CA MET A 1 -1.25 1.83 10.20
C MET A 1 0.10 2.07 10.86
N CYS A 2 0.29 3.14 11.63
CA CYS A 2 1.64 3.52 12.11
C CYS A 2 2.30 2.58 13.13
N ARG A 3 1.57 1.71 13.85
CA ARG A 3 2.16 0.95 14.97
C ARG A 3 2.91 -0.33 14.55
N TYR A 4 2.67 -0.88 13.36
CA TYR A 4 3.34 -2.10 12.89
C TYR A 4 4.58 -1.85 12.04
N LEU A 5 4.73 -0.66 11.43
CA LEU A 5 6.03 -0.32 10.83
C LEU A 5 7.11 -0.09 11.91
N TRP A 6 6.69 0.15 13.15
CA TRP A 6 7.58 0.21 14.31
C TRP A 6 8.20 -1.15 14.68
N LEU A 7 7.62 -2.28 14.23
CA LEU A 7 8.20 -3.62 14.46
C LEU A 7 9.49 -3.88 13.67
N TRP A 8 9.74 -3.09 12.61
CA TRP A 8 10.90 -3.25 11.74
C TRP A 8 11.93 -2.12 11.85
N ASP A 9 11.76 -1.22 12.82
CA ASP A 9 12.67 -0.08 13.07
C ASP A 9 13.05 0.71 11.82
N LEU A 10 12.11 0.86 10.88
CA LEU A 10 12.35 1.63 9.66
C LEU A 10 12.33 3.13 9.98
N GLU A 11 13.43 3.81 9.68
CA GLU A 11 13.58 5.27 9.83
C GLU A 11 12.43 6.02 9.12
N ASN A 12 12.01 5.55 7.94
CA ASN A 12 10.94 6.14 7.14
C ASN A 12 9.56 5.46 7.34
N GLY A 13 9.35 4.71 8.43
CA GLY A 13 8.13 3.91 8.63
C GLY A 13 6.83 4.74 8.65
N MET A 14 6.86 5.96 9.17
CA MET A 14 5.68 6.85 9.12
C MET A 14 5.38 7.34 7.70
N GLU A 15 6.42 7.63 6.92
CA GLU A 15 6.29 8.10 5.54
C GLU A 15 5.77 6.98 4.64
N LEU A 16 6.31 5.77 4.77
CA LEU A 16 5.86 4.60 4.02
C LEU A 16 4.38 4.29 4.29
N ALA A 17 3.91 4.44 5.54
CA ALA A 17 2.51 4.25 5.87
C ALA A 17 1.60 5.29 5.20
N LYS A 18 2.00 6.56 5.19
CA LYS A 18 1.26 7.65 4.53
C LYS A 18 1.27 7.47 3.01
N ALA A 19 2.42 7.14 2.44
CA ALA A 19 2.57 6.87 1.01
C ALA A 19 1.71 5.68 0.56
N SER A 20 1.70 4.59 1.33
CA SER A 20 0.86 3.43 1.06
C SER A 20 -0.64 3.75 1.12
N ALA A 21 -1.06 4.64 2.04
CA ALA A 21 -2.44 5.12 2.10
C ALA A 21 -2.81 5.95 0.86
N ALA A 22 -1.87 6.72 0.32
CA ALA A 22 -2.07 7.48 -0.92
C ALA A 22 -2.29 6.57 -2.15
N GLY A 23 -1.88 5.30 -2.08
CA GLY A 23 -2.16 4.26 -3.07
C GLY A 23 -3.66 4.04 -3.35
N LEU A 24 -4.52 4.40 -2.40
CA LEU A 24 -5.97 4.33 -2.55
C LEU A 24 -6.50 5.37 -3.56
N ALA A 25 -5.85 6.52 -3.65
CA ALA A 25 -6.16 7.54 -4.65
C ALA A 25 -5.59 7.15 -6.03
N GLU A 26 -4.33 6.75 -6.06
CA GLU A 26 -3.63 6.34 -7.29
C GLU A 26 -2.55 5.30 -7.00
N MET A 27 -2.51 4.23 -7.81
CA MET A 27 -1.65 3.06 -7.55
C MET A 27 -0.15 3.37 -7.58
N PHE A 28 0.29 4.43 -8.27
CA PHE A 28 1.70 4.81 -8.40
C PHE A 28 2.16 5.88 -7.41
N LEU A 29 1.24 6.52 -6.71
CA LEU A 29 1.54 7.55 -5.71
C LEU A 29 2.49 7.06 -4.59
N PRO A 30 2.36 5.82 -4.06
CA PRO A 30 3.29 5.33 -3.05
C PRO A 30 4.75 5.35 -3.52
N ALA A 31 5.03 4.92 -4.75
CA ALA A 31 6.38 4.91 -5.30
C ALA A 31 6.92 6.33 -5.57
N LEU A 32 6.06 7.25 -5.99
CA LEU A 32 6.41 8.65 -6.21
C LEU A 32 6.77 9.36 -4.88
N LEU A 33 5.97 9.15 -3.84
CA LEU A 33 6.15 9.79 -2.54
C LEU A 33 7.37 9.23 -1.78
N MET A 34 7.79 8.01 -2.08
CA MET A 34 8.94 7.36 -1.43
C MET A 34 10.24 7.48 -2.23
N LYS A 35 10.27 8.23 -3.34
CA LYS A 35 11.41 8.31 -4.27
C LYS A 35 12.77 8.54 -3.59
N ASP A 36 12.81 9.42 -2.59
CA ASP A 36 14.05 9.86 -1.94
C ASP A 36 14.31 9.15 -0.59
N ALA A 37 13.48 8.16 -0.23
CA ALA A 37 13.68 7.36 0.98
C ALA A 37 14.72 6.26 0.79
N ASP A 38 14.99 5.54 1.87
CA ASP A 38 15.88 4.39 1.87
C ASP A 38 15.41 3.27 0.92
N ILE A 39 16.32 2.39 0.52
CA ILE A 39 16.06 1.33 -0.46
C ILE A 39 15.00 0.33 0.00
N ILE A 40 14.92 0.03 1.29
CA ILE A 40 13.94 -0.90 1.89
C ILE A 40 12.55 -0.29 1.80
N SER A 41 12.42 1.00 2.13
CA SER A 41 11.15 1.71 2.02
C SER A 41 10.70 1.90 0.57
N ARG A 42 11.63 2.23 -0.33
CA ARG A 42 11.36 2.35 -1.78
C ARG A 42 10.92 1.04 -2.41
N PHE A 43 11.61 -0.06 -2.08
CA PHE A 43 11.22 -1.39 -2.53
C PHE A 43 9.82 -1.74 -2.03
N SER A 44 9.56 -1.52 -0.75
CA SER A 44 8.26 -1.83 -0.13
C SER A 44 7.13 -1.03 -0.77
N ALA A 45 7.34 0.26 -1.06
CA ALA A 45 6.39 1.09 -1.78
C ALA A 45 6.13 0.57 -3.21
N GLY A 46 7.18 0.15 -3.92
CA GLY A 46 7.05 -0.46 -5.25
C GLY A 46 6.22 -1.75 -5.23
N VAL A 47 6.43 -2.62 -4.24
CA VAL A 47 5.63 -3.85 -4.08
C VAL A 47 4.15 -3.52 -3.81
N VAL A 48 3.87 -2.50 -2.99
CA VAL A 48 2.50 -2.03 -2.76
C VAL A 48 1.87 -1.53 -4.06
N CYS A 49 2.60 -0.77 -4.89
CA CYS A 49 2.10 -0.31 -6.20
C CYS A 49 1.68 -1.48 -7.10
N VAL A 50 2.53 -2.51 -7.22
CA VAL A 50 2.23 -3.70 -8.04
C VAL A 50 1.10 -4.55 -7.44
N SER A 51 1.00 -4.59 -6.11
CA SER A 51 0.03 -5.42 -5.39
C SER A 51 -1.33 -4.76 -5.24
N SER A 52 -1.47 -3.47 -5.54
CA SER A 52 -2.70 -2.70 -5.39
C SER A 52 -3.75 -3.15 -6.40
N ILE A 53 -4.89 -3.66 -5.89
CA ILE A 53 -5.99 -4.17 -6.73
C ILE A 53 -7.08 -3.11 -6.94
N LEU A 54 -7.20 -2.16 -6.00
CA LEU A 54 -8.28 -1.16 -5.97
C LEU A 54 -7.70 0.24 -6.00
N PHE A 55 -8.15 1.07 -6.95
CA PHE A 55 -7.89 2.50 -6.97
C PHE A 55 -9.20 3.27 -7.20
N PHE A 56 -9.38 4.38 -6.47
CA PHE A 56 -10.63 5.13 -6.47
C PHE A 56 -10.99 5.70 -7.85
N SER A 57 -9.99 6.04 -8.67
CA SER A 57 -10.22 6.75 -9.93
C SER A 57 -10.84 5.89 -11.04
N ALA A 58 -10.77 4.56 -11.01
CA ALA A 58 -11.48 3.73 -12.01
C ALA A 58 -12.13 2.46 -11.45
N SER A 59 -11.52 1.77 -10.48
CA SER A 59 -12.05 0.50 -9.99
C SER A 59 -13.40 0.69 -9.29
N ILE A 60 -13.56 1.74 -8.50
CA ILE A 60 -14.75 1.96 -7.68
C ILE A 60 -15.97 2.39 -8.51
N PRO A 61 -15.87 3.36 -9.44
CA PRO A 61 -16.96 3.68 -10.36
C PRO A 61 -17.39 2.47 -11.21
N CYS A 62 -16.42 1.67 -11.69
CA CYS A 62 -16.72 0.46 -12.44
C CYS A 62 -17.47 -0.58 -11.59
N ILE A 63 -17.04 -0.83 -10.34
CA ILE A 63 -17.70 -1.81 -9.46
C ILE A 63 -19.11 -1.33 -9.08
N LEU A 64 -19.29 -0.05 -8.76
CA LEU A 64 -20.60 0.54 -8.47
C LEU A 64 -21.55 0.49 -9.68
N SER A 65 -21.01 0.51 -10.90
CA SER A 65 -21.80 0.36 -12.13
C SER A 65 -22.19 -1.09 -12.44
N THR A 66 -21.65 -2.08 -11.72
CA THR A 66 -22.00 -3.50 -11.89
C THR A 66 -23.07 -3.94 -10.90
N ARG A 67 -23.81 -5.02 -11.21
CA ARG A 67 -24.83 -5.59 -10.30
C ARG A 67 -24.26 -6.34 -9.09
N ILE A 68 -23.00 -6.13 -8.74
CA ILE A 68 -22.35 -6.77 -7.60
C ILE A 68 -22.72 -5.96 -6.35
N PRO A 69 -23.39 -6.56 -5.34
CA PRO A 69 -23.81 -5.86 -4.13
C PRO A 69 -22.64 -5.66 -3.16
N LEU A 70 -21.62 -4.90 -3.56
CA LEU A 70 -20.49 -4.52 -2.71
C LEU A 70 -20.69 -3.11 -2.17
N ASN A 71 -20.59 -2.97 -0.85
CA ASN A 71 -20.60 -1.68 -0.19
C ASN A 71 -19.21 -1.02 -0.26
N ILE A 72 -19.16 0.32 -0.33
CA ILE A 72 -17.90 1.10 -0.33
C ILE A 72 -17.03 0.74 0.88
N GLY A 73 -17.64 0.52 2.05
CA GLY A 73 -16.93 0.06 3.24
C GLY A 73 -16.22 -1.29 3.06
N GLN A 74 -16.82 -2.24 2.33
CA GLN A 74 -16.19 -3.53 2.04
C GLN A 74 -14.98 -3.37 1.12
N LEU A 75 -15.06 -2.48 0.12
CA LEU A 75 -13.94 -2.15 -0.76
C LEU A 75 -12.76 -1.57 0.02
N VAL A 76 -13.03 -0.65 0.96
CA VAL A 76 -11.99 -0.07 1.83
C VAL A 76 -11.38 -1.13 2.75
N ILE A 77 -12.18 -2.05 3.30
CA ILE A 77 -11.67 -3.16 4.12
C ILE A 77 -10.77 -4.09 3.30
N VAL A 78 -11.18 -4.47 2.09
CA VAL A 78 -10.37 -5.33 1.20
C VAL A 78 -9.08 -4.63 0.83
N TRP A 79 -9.13 -3.34 0.47
CA TRP A 79 -7.94 -2.53 0.23
C TRP A 79 -7.01 -2.50 1.45
N PHE A 80 -7.55 -2.31 2.64
CA PHE A 80 -6.77 -2.23 3.87
C PHE A 80 -6.06 -3.56 4.17
N ILE A 81 -6.78 -4.68 4.10
CA ILE A 81 -6.22 -6.02 4.30
C ILE A 81 -5.14 -6.30 3.25
N ARG A 82 -5.40 -5.97 1.98
CA ARG A 82 -4.46 -6.19 0.87
C ARG A 82 -3.18 -5.38 1.05
N THR A 83 -3.29 -4.09 1.36
CA THR A 83 -2.14 -3.20 1.56
C THR A 83 -1.35 -3.62 2.81
N PHE A 84 -2.04 -3.98 3.89
CA PHE A 84 -1.41 -4.47 5.11
C PHE A 84 -0.63 -5.77 4.86
N LEU A 85 -1.22 -6.76 4.20
CA LEU A 85 -0.55 -8.01 3.84
C LEU A 85 0.63 -7.77 2.90
N SER A 86 0.48 -6.86 1.93
CA SER A 86 1.56 -6.52 0.99
C SER A 86 2.76 -5.93 1.71
N LEU A 87 2.54 -4.96 2.60
CA LEU A 87 3.62 -4.40 3.43
C LEU A 87 4.22 -5.42 4.39
N MET A 88 3.38 -6.28 4.98
CA MET A 88 3.86 -7.33 5.88
C MET A 88 4.78 -8.35 5.20
N LEU A 89 4.61 -8.58 3.90
CA LEU A 89 5.48 -9.46 3.11
C LEU A 89 6.65 -8.68 2.49
N ALA A 90 6.42 -7.45 2.05
CA ALA A 90 7.42 -6.66 1.34
C ALA A 90 8.55 -6.18 2.25
N ILE A 91 8.24 -5.66 3.44
CA ILE A 91 9.25 -5.14 4.37
C ILE A 91 10.26 -6.22 4.80
N PRO A 92 9.86 -7.41 5.28
CA PRO A 92 10.83 -8.43 5.67
C PRO A 92 11.59 -8.99 4.46
N THR A 93 10.94 -9.08 3.29
CA THR A 93 11.63 -9.47 2.05
C THR A 93 12.70 -8.45 1.66
N ALA A 94 12.37 -7.16 1.77
CA ALA A 94 13.29 -6.07 1.51
C ALA A 94 14.47 -6.08 2.48
N LEU A 95 14.20 -6.27 3.78
CA LEU A 95 15.24 -6.45 4.77
C LEU A 95 16.13 -7.64 4.40
N LEU A 96 15.58 -8.83 4.14
CA LEU A 96 16.38 -10.01 3.79
C LEU A 96 17.25 -9.85 2.53
N ILE A 97 16.78 -9.11 1.52
CA ILE A 97 17.49 -8.92 0.26
C ILE A 97 18.55 -7.81 0.36
N PHE A 98 18.28 -6.77 1.15
CA PHE A 98 19.12 -5.57 1.25
C PHE A 98 19.81 -5.42 2.62
N SER A 99 19.84 -6.49 3.44
CA SER A 99 20.63 -6.61 4.69
C SER A 99 22.12 -6.77 4.42
#